data_AF-A0A7V7THZ5-F1
#
_entry.id   AF-A0A7V7THZ5-F1
#
_cell.length_a   1.000
_cell.length_b   1.000
_cell.length_c   1.000
_cell.angle_alpha   90.00
_cell.angle_beta   90.00
_cell.angle_gamma   90.00
#
_symmetry.space_group_name_H-M   'P 1'
#
loop_
_entity.id
_entity.type
_entity.pdbx_description
1 polymer ?
#
loop_
_entity_poly.entity_id
_entity_poly.type
_entity_poly.pdbx_seq_one_letter_code
_entity_poly.pdbx_strand_id
1 'polypeptide(L)'
;MFRASVVQNNKTLLLSFLFILTLFYLLEGLLNNLSTNKSGLYQIPTYEDNGIVRIVPQVPLNEKLFEDAEIKDFVTEAMHNTLSMSFDNYKHSMTTSAVQFFTTTGWESFSKGIENSGLYSEIFTNSEILEFYPTRAPFLEYSDKVDGYIRGEFVKGAYWVWRVKVKGQIIRKSLQTEDKAESEAERRRNQRRKVATIEFDLDLQRVPKGKGASAVKIIDSTNWLVGYE
;
A
#
# COMPACT_ATOMS: atom_id res chain seq x y z
N MET A 1 9.11 -0.80 -76.27
CA MET A 1 8.03 0.00 -76.88
C MET A 1 6.73 -0.78 -76.79
N PHE A 2 5.86 -0.44 -75.85
CA PHE A 2 4.49 -1.01 -75.81
C PHE A 2 3.69 -0.43 -76.97
N ARG A 3 3.09 -1.28 -77.81
CA ARG A 3 2.25 -0.84 -78.93
C ARG A 3 1.03 -0.11 -78.38
N ALA A 4 0.81 1.14 -78.80
CA ALA A 4 -0.28 1.99 -78.33
C ALA A 4 -1.69 1.37 -78.49
N SER A 5 -1.85 0.41 -79.41
CA SER A 5 -3.11 -0.31 -79.65
C SER A 5 -3.52 -1.26 -78.51
N VAL A 6 -2.56 -1.83 -77.77
CA VAL A 6 -2.85 -2.77 -76.67
C VAL A 6 -3.41 -2.04 -75.45
N VAL A 7 -2.93 -0.81 -75.22
CA VAL A 7 -3.43 0.07 -74.14
C VAL A 7 -4.86 0.51 -74.40
N GLN A 8 -5.24 0.73 -75.67
CA GLN A 8 -6.59 1.18 -76.05
C GLN A 8 -7.67 0.10 -75.87
N ASN A 9 -7.37 -1.15 -76.22
CA ASN A 9 -8.35 -2.25 -76.08
C ASN A 9 -8.55 -2.71 -74.64
N ASN A 10 -7.55 -2.49 -73.76
CA ASN A 10 -7.58 -2.98 -72.38
C ASN A 10 -7.77 -1.87 -71.34
N LYS A 11 -8.24 -0.67 -71.75
CA LYS A 11 -8.41 0.48 -70.85
C LYS A 11 -9.31 0.16 -69.66
N THR A 12 -10.39 -0.58 -69.87
CA THR A 12 -11.35 -0.96 -68.83
C THR A 12 -10.71 -1.88 -67.79
N LEU A 13 -9.95 -2.88 -68.24
CA LEU A 13 -9.22 -3.80 -67.35
C LEU A 13 -8.13 -3.09 -66.54
N LEU A 14 -7.38 -2.18 -67.18
CA LEU A 14 -6.35 -1.38 -66.50
C LEU A 14 -6.96 -0.43 -65.46
N LEU A 15 -8.11 0.19 -65.77
CA LEU A 15 -8.84 1.04 -64.81
C LEU A 15 -9.38 0.22 -63.63
N SER A 16 -9.95 -0.96 -63.88
CA SER A 16 -10.41 -1.83 -62.79
C SER A 16 -9.26 -2.31 -61.90
N PHE A 17 -8.11 -2.62 -62.48
CA PHE A 17 -6.93 -3.03 -61.72
C PHE A 17 -6.40 -1.89 -60.84
N LEU A 18 -6.29 -0.67 -61.39
CA LEU A 18 -5.90 0.52 -60.63
C LEU A 18 -6.88 0.81 -59.49
N PHE A 19 -8.18 0.70 -59.75
CA PHE A 19 -9.20 0.91 -58.73
C PHE A 19 -9.06 -0.08 -57.56
N ILE A 20 -8.89 -1.38 -57.85
CA ILE A 20 -8.66 -2.42 -56.83
C ILE A 20 -7.40 -2.12 -56.03
N LEU A 21 -6.32 -1.71 -56.70
CA LEU A 21 -5.04 -1.40 -56.05
C LEU A 21 -5.16 -0.19 -55.11
N THR A 22 -5.93 0.82 -55.52
CA THR A 22 -6.23 2.01 -54.71
C THR A 22 -7.10 1.64 -53.50
N LEU A 23 -8.07 0.76 -53.69
CA LEU A 23 -8.94 0.26 -52.62
C LEU A 23 -8.13 -0.51 -51.57
N PHE A 24 -7.20 -1.38 -51.99
CA PHE A 24 -6.30 -2.09 -51.09
C PHE A 24 -5.43 -1.13 -50.29
N TYR A 25 -4.87 -0.11 -50.93
CA TYR A 25 -4.02 0.87 -50.26
C TYR A 25 -4.80 1.68 -49.20
N LEU A 26 -6.06 2.04 -49.50
CA LEU A 26 -6.95 2.71 -48.55
C LEU A 26 -7.34 1.79 -47.39
N LEU A 27 -7.62 0.52 -47.67
CA LEU A 27 -7.95 -0.47 -46.63
C LEU A 27 -6.77 -0.69 -45.69
N GLU A 28 -5.55 -0.84 -46.21
CA GLU A 28 -4.33 -0.92 -45.40
C GLU A 28 -4.13 0.34 -44.56
N GLY A 29 -4.29 1.54 -45.15
CA GLY A 29 -4.19 2.80 -44.42
C GLY A 29 -5.21 2.94 -43.29
N LEU A 30 -6.43 2.43 -43.50
CA LEU A 30 -7.50 2.43 -42.50
C LEU A 30 -7.24 1.40 -41.39
N LEU A 31 -6.84 0.18 -41.74
CA LEU A 31 -6.45 -0.87 -40.77
C LEU A 31 -5.26 -0.42 -39.93
N ASN A 32 -4.27 0.23 -40.54
CA ASN A 32 -3.11 0.74 -39.84
C ASN A 32 -3.51 1.88 -38.91
N ASN A 33 -4.39 2.81 -39.34
CA ASN A 33 -4.94 3.85 -38.47
C ASN A 33 -5.79 3.30 -37.31
N LEU A 34 -6.57 2.24 -37.52
CA LEU A 34 -7.35 1.60 -36.45
C LEU A 34 -6.45 0.83 -35.47
N SER A 35 -5.34 0.26 -35.96
CA SER A 35 -4.32 -0.40 -35.15
C SER A 35 -3.55 0.62 -34.30
N THR A 36 -3.14 1.74 -34.90
CA THR A 36 -2.35 2.77 -34.21
C THR A 36 -3.20 3.71 -33.34
N ASN A 37 -4.47 3.97 -33.66
CA ASN A 37 -5.37 4.76 -32.80
C ASN A 37 -5.89 4.00 -31.56
N LYS A 38 -5.57 2.71 -31.39
CA LYS A 38 -5.90 1.99 -30.15
C LYS A 38 -4.91 2.20 -29.01
N SER A 39 -3.72 2.73 -29.28
CA SER A 39 -2.81 3.14 -28.21
C SER A 39 -2.91 4.64 -27.99
N GLY A 40 -3.98 5.09 -27.34
CA GLY A 40 -3.88 6.33 -26.58
C GLY A 40 -2.63 6.22 -25.71
N LEU A 41 -1.70 7.18 -25.83
CA LEU A 41 -0.43 7.26 -25.12
C LEU A 41 -0.52 6.64 -23.71
N TYR A 42 -0.15 5.36 -23.58
CA TYR A 42 0.05 4.77 -22.27
C TYR A 42 1.35 5.39 -21.77
N GLN A 43 1.25 6.49 -21.02
CA GLN A 43 2.32 6.86 -20.11
C GLN A 43 2.40 5.73 -19.10
N ILE A 44 3.30 4.78 -19.38
CA ILE A 44 3.65 3.75 -18.42
C ILE A 44 4.13 4.51 -17.18
N PRO A 45 3.46 4.36 -16.02
CA PRO A 45 3.89 5.05 -14.83
C PRO A 45 5.26 4.50 -14.47
N THR A 46 6.26 5.33 -14.69
CA THR A 46 7.62 5.07 -14.27
C THR A 46 7.87 5.85 -12.99
N TYR A 47 8.54 5.22 -12.03
CA TYR A 47 9.15 5.95 -10.94
C TYR A 47 10.66 5.75 -11.00
N GLU A 48 11.37 6.83 -10.73
CA GLU A 48 12.81 6.85 -10.63
C GLU A 48 13.18 6.60 -9.17
N ASP A 49 13.94 5.54 -8.94
CA ASP A 49 14.48 5.16 -7.63
C ASP A 49 15.99 4.98 -7.77
N ASN A 50 16.76 5.83 -7.09
CA ASN A 50 18.22 5.88 -7.17
C ASN A 50 18.78 5.95 -8.61
N GLY A 51 18.13 6.71 -9.50
CA GLY A 51 18.53 6.85 -10.91
C GLY A 51 18.11 5.68 -11.81
N ILE A 52 17.37 4.69 -11.28
CA ILE A 52 16.81 3.57 -12.04
C ILE A 52 15.33 3.84 -12.30
N VAL A 53 14.97 3.97 -13.57
CA VAL A 53 13.58 4.10 -14.01
C VAL A 53 12.93 2.72 -13.99
N ARG A 54 12.00 2.50 -13.05
CA ARG A 54 11.25 1.24 -12.94
C ARG A 54 9.86 1.40 -13.55
N ILE A 55 9.48 0.45 -14.40
CA ILE A 55 8.13 0.32 -14.94
C ILE A 55 7.23 -0.28 -13.86
N VAL A 56 6.11 0.37 -13.53
CA VAL A 56 5.11 -0.19 -12.62
C VAL A 56 3.96 -0.75 -13.46
N PRO A 57 3.63 -2.05 -13.32
CA PRO A 57 2.43 -2.57 -13.96
C PRO A 57 1.20 -1.86 -13.37
N GLN A 58 0.38 -1.25 -14.24
CA GLN A 58 -0.90 -0.68 -13.84
C GLN A 58 -1.90 -1.81 -13.65
N VAL A 59 -2.01 -2.25 -12.41
CA VAL A 59 -2.99 -3.25 -12.01
C VAL A 59 -4.17 -2.51 -11.33
N PRO A 60 -5.42 -2.79 -11.69
CA PRO A 60 -6.61 -2.15 -11.10
C PRO A 60 -6.63 -2.25 -9.57
N LEU A 61 -7.07 -1.18 -8.87
CA LEU A 61 -7.08 -1.13 -7.41
C LEU A 61 -8.04 -2.12 -6.73
N ASN A 62 -8.95 -2.68 -7.51
CA ASN A 62 -9.95 -3.65 -7.06
C ASN A 62 -9.57 -5.10 -7.36
N GLU A 63 -8.38 -5.35 -7.90
CA GLU A 63 -7.84 -6.69 -8.04
C GLU A 63 -7.05 -7.10 -6.79
N LYS A 64 -7.18 -8.36 -6.40
CA LYS A 64 -6.36 -8.97 -5.35
C LYS A 64 -4.96 -9.23 -5.93
N LEU A 65 -4.05 -8.29 -5.73
CA LEU A 65 -2.65 -8.42 -6.17
C LEU A 65 -1.78 -9.14 -5.14
N PHE A 66 -2.15 -9.05 -3.86
CA PHE A 66 -1.36 -9.57 -2.75
C PHE A 66 -2.02 -10.81 -2.16
N GLU A 67 -1.19 -11.80 -1.88
CA GLU A 67 -1.57 -12.99 -1.13
C GLU A 67 -1.77 -12.66 0.35
N ASP A 68 -2.58 -13.47 1.03
CA ASP A 68 -2.92 -13.23 2.44
C ASP A 68 -1.67 -13.28 3.34
N ALA A 69 -0.66 -14.07 2.96
CA ALA A 69 0.62 -14.11 3.64
C ALA A 69 1.38 -12.78 3.52
N GLU A 70 1.43 -12.18 2.32
CA GLU A 70 2.11 -10.90 2.08
C GLU A 70 1.46 -9.77 2.89
N ILE A 71 0.13 -9.78 3.01
CA ILE A 71 -0.60 -8.82 3.85
C ILE A 71 -0.26 -8.99 5.33
N LYS A 72 -0.15 -10.23 5.82
CA LYS A 72 0.24 -10.49 7.21
C LYS A 72 1.69 -10.09 7.49
N ASP A 73 2.59 -10.32 6.53
CA ASP A 73 3.99 -9.89 6.63
C ASP A 73 4.08 -8.36 6.66
N PHE A 74 3.36 -7.68 5.76
CA PHE A 74 3.26 -6.22 5.75
C PHE A 74 2.75 -5.68 7.10
N VAL A 75 1.68 -6.26 7.65
CA VAL A 75 1.14 -5.86 8.97
C VAL A 75 2.17 -6.09 10.07
N THR A 76 2.86 -7.22 10.06
CA THR A 76 3.87 -7.55 11.07
C THR A 76 5.02 -6.55 11.04
N GLU A 77 5.53 -6.24 9.85
CA GLU A 77 6.57 -5.24 9.64
C GLU A 77 6.10 -3.85 10.07
N ALA A 78 4.90 -3.44 9.65
CA ALA A 78 4.33 -2.14 9.99
C ALA A 78 4.20 -1.98 11.51
N MET A 79 3.67 -2.99 12.21
CA MET A 79 3.47 -2.93 13.66
C MET A 79 4.79 -2.99 14.42
N HIS A 80 5.74 -3.81 13.98
CA HIS A 80 7.07 -3.83 14.59
C HIS A 80 7.76 -2.47 14.49
N ASN A 81 7.79 -1.85 13.31
CA ASN A 81 8.42 -0.55 13.12
C ASN A 81 7.67 0.60 13.83
N THR A 82 6.35 0.53 13.87
CA THR A 82 5.54 1.62 14.45
C THR A 82 5.48 1.56 15.97
N LEU A 83 5.42 0.36 16.55
CA LEU A 83 5.25 0.17 18.00
C LEU A 83 6.57 -0.09 18.73
N SER A 84 7.68 -0.31 18.01
CA SER A 84 9.01 -0.40 18.60
C SER A 84 9.74 0.94 18.44
N MET A 85 9.99 1.61 19.55
CA MET A 85 10.62 2.93 19.55
C MET A 85 11.32 3.21 20.87
N SER A 86 12.25 4.16 20.86
CA SER A 86 12.93 4.64 22.05
C SER A 86 12.70 6.13 22.25
N PHE A 87 12.87 6.60 23.49
CA PHE A 87 12.70 8.00 23.87
C PHE A 87 13.49 8.99 23.00
N ASP A 88 14.64 8.58 22.44
CA ASP A 88 15.52 9.41 21.61
C ASP A 88 15.13 9.41 20.12
N ASN A 89 14.52 8.34 19.61
CA ASN A 89 14.21 8.18 18.19
C ASN A 89 12.71 8.22 17.84
N TYR A 90 11.82 8.30 18.84
CA TYR A 90 10.37 8.15 18.66
C TYR A 90 9.80 9.02 17.52
N LYS A 91 10.18 10.30 17.47
CA LYS A 91 9.63 11.26 16.51
C LYS A 91 9.97 10.86 15.08
N HIS A 92 11.21 10.42 14.87
CA HIS A 92 11.65 9.94 13.57
C HIS A 92 10.95 8.62 13.22
N SER A 93 10.91 7.65 14.15
CA SER A 93 10.26 6.36 13.94
C SER A 93 8.77 6.51 13.60
N MET A 94 8.04 7.33 14.36
CA MET A 94 6.62 7.62 14.10
C MET A 94 6.41 8.31 12.76
N THR A 95 7.20 9.33 12.44
CA THR A 95 7.05 10.08 11.17
C THR A 95 7.31 9.18 9.97
N THR A 96 8.39 8.37 10.03
CA THR A 96 8.74 7.43 8.98
C THR A 96 7.65 6.36 8.83
N SER A 97 7.18 5.79 9.93
CA SER A 97 6.12 4.79 9.94
C SER A 97 4.79 5.33 9.39
N ALA A 98 4.38 6.53 9.80
CA ALA A 98 3.17 7.20 9.33
C ALA A 98 3.19 7.35 7.79
N VAL A 99 4.31 7.80 7.22
CA VAL A 99 4.46 7.97 5.78
C VAL A 99 4.54 6.61 5.05
N GLN A 100 5.20 5.62 5.63
CA GLN A 100 5.47 4.34 4.97
C GLN A 100 4.30 3.36 5.00
N PHE A 101 3.54 3.30 6.09
CA PHE A 101 2.54 2.24 6.30
C PHE A 101 1.10 2.74 6.33
N PHE A 102 0.85 4.02 6.60
CA PHE A 102 -0.50 4.54 6.83
C PHE A 102 -0.96 5.52 5.74
N THR A 103 -2.27 5.67 5.60
CA THR A 103 -2.87 6.89 5.03
C THR A 103 -2.97 7.96 6.12
N THR A 104 -3.31 9.20 5.75
CA THR A 104 -3.51 10.28 6.73
C THR A 104 -4.59 9.92 7.76
N THR A 105 -5.73 9.37 7.30
CA THR A 105 -6.83 8.96 8.19
C THR A 105 -6.45 7.76 9.06
N GLY A 106 -5.74 6.79 8.48
CA GLY A 106 -5.31 5.60 9.21
C GLY A 106 -4.29 5.92 10.29
N TRP A 107 -3.39 6.88 10.03
CA TRP A 107 -2.46 7.37 11.05
C TRP A 107 -3.19 8.11 12.16
N GLU A 108 -4.19 8.94 11.82
CA GLU A 108 -4.97 9.67 12.82
C GLU A 108 -5.73 8.73 13.76
N SER A 109 -6.41 7.70 13.25
CA SER A 109 -7.10 6.74 14.12
C SER A 109 -6.15 5.86 14.92
N PHE A 110 -5.05 5.41 14.30
CA PHE A 110 -4.02 4.63 14.99
C PHE A 110 -3.36 5.42 16.13
N SER A 111 -2.91 6.65 15.87
CA SER A 111 -2.29 7.51 16.88
C SER A 111 -3.26 7.84 18.03
N LYS A 112 -4.54 8.09 17.74
CA LYS A 112 -5.57 8.23 18.78
C LYS A 112 -5.76 6.97 19.60
N GLY A 113 -5.77 5.79 18.97
CA GLY A 113 -5.88 4.50 19.66
C GLY A 113 -4.73 4.29 20.66
N ILE A 114 -3.52 4.60 20.23
CA ILE A 114 -2.33 4.59 21.07
C ILE A 114 -2.43 5.61 22.21
N GLU A 115 -2.78 6.86 21.93
CA GLU A 115 -2.88 7.91 22.94
C GLU A 115 -3.90 7.52 24.02
N ASN A 116 -5.09 7.07 23.61
CA ASN A 116 -6.16 6.63 24.50
C ASN A 116 -5.78 5.40 25.33
N SER A 117 -4.89 4.54 24.82
CA SER A 117 -4.42 3.37 25.57
C SER A 117 -3.43 3.71 26.69
N GLY A 118 -2.89 4.93 26.71
CA GLY A 118 -1.84 5.33 27.65
C GLY A 118 -0.52 4.58 27.45
N LEU A 119 -0.33 3.88 26.31
CA LEU A 119 0.88 3.10 26.07
C LEU A 119 2.16 3.96 26.09
N TYR A 120 2.07 5.22 25.69
CA TYR A 120 3.21 6.11 25.49
C TYR A 120 3.36 7.21 26.55
N SER A 121 2.46 7.27 27.55
CA SER A 121 2.46 8.36 28.53
C SER A 121 3.74 8.45 29.37
N GLU A 122 4.49 7.36 29.48
CA GLU A 122 5.67 7.25 30.36
C GLU A 122 7.01 7.18 29.59
N ILE A 123 7.01 7.10 28.25
CA ILE A 123 8.24 6.94 27.45
C ILE A 123 9.27 8.02 27.76
N PHE A 124 8.82 9.29 27.81
CA PHE A 124 9.72 10.44 28.01
C PHE A 124 10.15 10.60 29.45
N THR A 125 9.24 10.34 30.39
CA THR A 125 9.52 10.53 31.83
C THR A 125 10.54 9.51 32.32
N ASN A 126 10.45 8.27 31.83
CA ASN A 126 11.26 7.15 32.31
C ASN A 126 12.40 6.78 31.37
N SER A 127 12.62 7.55 30.30
CA SER A 127 13.58 7.26 29.22
C SER A 127 13.48 5.81 28.75
N GLU A 128 12.28 5.40 28.39
CA GLU A 128 11.99 4.00 28.06
C GLU A 128 12.24 3.67 26.58
N ILE A 129 12.54 2.40 26.36
CA ILE A 129 12.56 1.73 25.07
C ILE A 129 11.38 0.77 25.06
N LEU A 130 10.52 0.93 24.05
CA LEU A 130 9.40 0.05 23.76
C LEU A 130 9.79 -0.89 22.63
N GLU A 131 9.53 -2.18 22.83
CA GLU A 131 9.73 -3.20 21.81
C GLU A 131 8.44 -4.00 21.64
N PHE A 132 7.92 -4.02 20.42
CA PHE A 132 6.73 -4.79 20.08
C PHE A 132 7.10 -6.16 19.51
N TYR A 133 6.43 -7.19 20.05
CA TYR A 133 6.52 -8.57 19.60
C TYR A 133 5.14 -9.13 19.29
N PRO A 134 4.89 -9.63 18.07
CA PRO A 134 3.67 -10.36 17.79
C PRO A 134 3.66 -11.67 18.58
N THR A 135 2.58 -11.92 19.33
CA THR A 135 2.44 -13.18 20.09
C THR A 135 2.04 -14.35 19.21
N ARG A 136 1.46 -14.04 18.04
CA ARG A 136 1.07 -14.95 16.97
C ARG A 136 1.04 -14.19 15.66
N ALA A 137 1.01 -14.92 14.54
CA ALA A 137 0.81 -14.33 13.24
C ALA A 137 -0.51 -13.53 13.19
N PRO A 138 -0.56 -12.38 12.48
CA PRO A 138 -1.78 -11.62 12.31
C PRO A 138 -2.89 -12.48 11.67
N PHE A 139 -4.11 -12.27 12.13
CA PHE A 139 -5.27 -13.02 11.66
C PHE A 139 -6.07 -12.19 10.66
N LEU A 140 -6.26 -12.70 9.45
CA LEU A 140 -7.06 -12.04 8.42
C LEU A 140 -8.53 -12.38 8.65
N GLU A 141 -9.33 -11.38 9.05
CA GLU A 141 -10.76 -11.55 9.33
C GLU A 141 -11.61 -11.42 8.06
N TYR A 142 -11.24 -10.47 7.20
CA TYR A 142 -12.01 -10.11 6.02
C TYR A 142 -11.11 -9.72 4.86
N SER A 143 -11.51 -10.08 3.64
CA SER A 143 -10.87 -9.62 2.42
C SER A 143 -11.87 -9.61 1.27
N ASP A 144 -12.15 -8.42 0.73
CA ASP A 144 -13.04 -8.26 -0.43
C ASP A 144 -12.86 -6.87 -1.05
N LYS A 145 -13.66 -6.58 -2.07
CA LYS A 145 -13.80 -5.27 -2.69
C LYS A 145 -14.76 -4.38 -1.90
N VAL A 146 -14.45 -3.09 -1.83
CA VAL A 146 -15.32 -2.06 -1.28
C VAL A 146 -15.49 -0.92 -2.27
N ASP A 147 -16.65 -0.29 -2.17
CA ASP A 147 -16.98 0.92 -2.93
C ASP A 147 -16.12 2.09 -2.45
N GLY A 148 -15.87 3.05 -3.32
CA GLY A 148 -15.10 4.24 -2.95
C GLY A 148 -14.99 5.25 -4.08
N TYR A 149 -14.25 6.33 -3.83
CA TYR A 149 -14.09 7.41 -4.81
C TYR A 149 -12.72 7.34 -5.47
N ILE A 150 -12.67 7.27 -6.80
CA ILE A 150 -11.45 7.34 -7.60
C ILE A 150 -11.50 8.66 -8.38
N ARG A 151 -10.52 9.55 -8.14
CA ARG A 151 -10.46 10.89 -8.77
C ARG A 151 -11.74 11.72 -8.59
N GLY A 152 -12.43 11.55 -7.46
CA GLY A 152 -13.67 12.27 -7.14
C GLY A 152 -14.95 11.60 -7.67
N GLU A 153 -14.85 10.55 -8.48
CA GLU A 153 -16.00 9.79 -8.98
C GLU A 153 -16.25 8.56 -8.12
N PHE A 154 -17.51 8.31 -7.77
CA PHE A 154 -17.90 7.10 -7.05
C PHE A 154 -17.79 5.88 -7.96
N VAL A 155 -17.05 4.87 -7.51
CA VAL A 155 -16.83 3.61 -8.22
C VAL A 155 -17.23 2.47 -7.29
N LYS A 156 -18.13 1.61 -7.77
CA LYS A 156 -18.51 0.38 -7.07
C LYS A 156 -17.36 -0.63 -7.12
N GLY A 157 -17.01 -1.23 -5.99
CA GLY A 157 -15.86 -2.12 -5.86
C GLY A 157 -14.58 -1.45 -6.34
N ALA A 158 -14.34 -0.21 -5.90
CA ALA A 158 -13.19 0.62 -6.27
C ALA A 158 -11.87 0.05 -5.76
N TYR A 159 -11.88 -0.49 -4.54
CA TYR A 159 -10.68 -0.87 -3.83
C TYR A 159 -10.79 -2.29 -3.31
N TRP A 160 -9.68 -3.00 -3.33
CA TRP A 160 -9.51 -4.20 -2.52
C TRP A 160 -9.08 -3.81 -1.11
N VAL A 161 -9.72 -4.40 -0.09
CA VAL A 161 -9.43 -4.15 1.32
C VAL A 161 -9.25 -5.44 2.10
N TRP A 162 -8.61 -5.31 3.26
CA TRP A 162 -8.40 -6.37 4.22
C TRP A 162 -8.68 -5.87 5.63
N ARG A 163 -9.27 -6.70 6.48
CA ARG A 163 -9.30 -6.48 7.94
C ARG A 163 -8.41 -7.51 8.61
N VAL A 164 -7.45 -7.03 9.38
CA VAL A 164 -6.46 -7.87 10.06
C VAL A 164 -6.49 -7.58 11.55
N LYS A 165 -6.70 -8.62 12.35
CA LYS A 165 -6.57 -8.58 13.80
C LYS A 165 -5.12 -8.82 14.20
N VAL A 166 -4.57 -7.89 14.97
CA VAL A 166 -3.21 -7.92 15.49
C VAL A 166 -3.25 -8.21 16.98
N LYS A 167 -2.39 -9.13 17.42
CA LYS A 167 -2.17 -9.38 18.84
C LYS A 167 -0.68 -9.49 19.16
N GLY A 168 -0.23 -8.74 20.14
CA GLY A 168 1.17 -8.76 20.54
C GLY A 168 1.40 -8.30 21.97
N GLN A 169 2.66 -8.19 22.30
CA GLN A 169 3.13 -7.66 23.57
C GLN A 169 4.08 -6.51 23.31
N ILE A 170 4.00 -5.48 24.14
CA ILE A 170 4.98 -4.40 24.21
C ILE A 170 5.76 -4.60 25.50
N ILE A 171 7.08 -4.74 25.35
CA ILE A 171 8.01 -4.78 26.45
C ILE A 171 8.60 -3.39 26.64
N ARG A 172 8.57 -2.90 27.88
CA ARG A 172 9.16 -1.63 28.30
C ARG A 172 10.47 -1.90 29.01
N LYS A 173 11.54 -1.25 28.53
CA LYS A 173 12.85 -1.24 29.18
C LYS A 173 13.18 0.19 29.56
N SER A 174 13.24 0.49 30.86
CA SER A 174 13.74 1.78 31.34
C SER A 174 15.26 1.76 31.43
N LEU A 175 15.89 2.86 31.04
CA LEU A 175 17.32 3.10 31.23
C LEU A 175 17.64 3.76 32.57
N GLN A 176 16.63 4.15 33.36
CA GLN A 176 16.87 4.68 34.69
C GLN A 176 17.33 3.56 35.62
N THR A 177 18.41 3.82 36.36
CA THR A 177 18.95 2.89 37.35
C THR A 177 17.90 2.69 38.45
N GLU A 178 17.58 1.43 38.82
CA GLU A 178 16.65 1.11 39.91
C GLU A 178 16.95 1.99 41.13
N ASP A 179 15.97 2.78 41.56
CA ASP A 179 16.13 3.67 42.69
C ASP A 179 16.27 2.81 43.95
N LYS A 180 17.37 2.94 44.69
CA LYS A 180 17.67 2.09 45.86
C LYS A 180 16.63 2.22 46.99
N ALA A 181 15.73 3.18 46.88
CA ALA A 181 14.66 3.47 47.83
C ALA A 181 13.30 2.83 47.48
N GLU A 182 13.15 2.15 46.33
CA GLU A 182 11.88 1.49 45.98
C GLU A 182 11.53 0.36 46.96
N SER A 183 10.30 0.37 47.46
CA SER A 183 9.81 -0.75 48.28
C SER A 183 9.64 -2.02 47.42
N GLU A 184 9.76 -3.19 48.03
CA GLU A 184 9.64 -4.47 47.30
C GLU A 184 8.26 -4.62 46.60
N ALA A 185 7.21 -4.04 47.17
CA ALA A 185 5.87 -4.02 46.57
C ALA A 185 5.79 -3.13 45.33
N GLU A 186 6.48 -1.99 45.35
CA GLU A 186 6.57 -1.04 44.24
C GLU A 186 7.42 -1.60 43.11
N ARG A 187 8.53 -2.25 43.46
CA ARG A 187 9.39 -2.98 42.53
C ARG A 187 8.64 -4.09 41.79
N ARG A 188 7.79 -4.86 42.49
CA ARG A 188 6.90 -5.86 41.88
C ARG A 188 5.83 -5.25 40.97
N ARG A 189 5.26 -4.09 41.33
CA ARG A 189 4.33 -3.34 40.45
C ARG A 189 5.02 -2.81 39.20
N ASN A 190 6.22 -2.27 39.34
CA ASN A 190 7.01 -1.73 38.24
C ASN A 190 7.50 -2.85 37.30
N GLN A 191 7.84 -4.03 37.83
CA GLN A 191 8.13 -5.21 37.01
C GLN A 191 6.93 -5.71 36.21
N ARG A 192 5.73 -5.73 36.81
CA ARG A 192 4.47 -6.10 36.14
C ARG A 192 4.12 -5.16 34.97
N ARG A 193 4.27 -3.85 35.18
CA ARG A 193 4.09 -2.83 34.13
C ARG A 193 5.09 -2.90 32.96
N LYS A 194 6.12 -3.76 33.03
CA LYS A 194 7.09 -3.89 31.93
C LYS A 194 6.51 -4.58 30.71
N VAL A 195 5.40 -5.32 30.83
CA VAL A 195 4.80 -6.02 29.69
C VAL A 195 3.33 -5.61 29.57
N ALA A 196 2.99 -5.06 28.41
CA ALA A 196 1.61 -4.77 28.05
C ALA A 196 1.19 -5.70 26.91
N THR A 197 0.09 -6.41 27.08
CA THR A 197 -0.55 -7.16 26.00
C THR A 197 -1.49 -6.24 25.24
N ILE A 198 -1.38 -6.24 23.92
CA ILE A 198 -2.19 -5.39 23.04
C ILE A 198 -2.93 -6.23 22.01
N GLU A 199 -4.16 -5.83 21.71
CA GLU A 199 -5.00 -6.42 20.67
C GLU A 199 -5.79 -5.30 19.98
N PHE A 200 -5.81 -5.27 18.66
CA PHE A 200 -6.55 -4.28 17.86
C PHE A 200 -6.75 -4.76 16.43
N ASP A 201 -7.66 -4.10 15.73
CA ASP A 201 -7.99 -4.38 14.34
C ASP A 201 -7.42 -3.29 13.43
N LEU A 202 -6.91 -3.71 12.28
CA LEU A 202 -6.41 -2.84 11.21
C LEU A 202 -7.22 -3.07 9.96
N ASP A 203 -7.70 -1.98 9.37
CA ASP A 203 -8.25 -1.98 8.02
C ASP A 203 -7.18 -1.51 7.05
N LEU A 204 -6.92 -2.32 6.03
CA LEU A 204 -5.93 -2.08 5.00
C LEU A 204 -6.63 -1.90 3.66
N GLN A 205 -6.07 -1.02 2.84
CA GLN A 205 -6.55 -0.78 1.50
C GLN A 205 -5.39 -0.78 0.51
N ARG A 206 -5.68 -1.30 -0.68
CA ARG A 206 -4.79 -1.11 -1.81
C ARG A 206 -4.74 0.35 -2.22
N VAL A 207 -3.53 0.86 -2.41
CA VAL A 207 -3.30 2.22 -2.91
C VAL A 207 -2.51 2.19 -4.22
N PRO A 208 -2.67 3.21 -5.08
CA PRO A 208 -1.77 3.39 -6.22
C PRO A 208 -0.32 3.45 -5.72
N LYS A 209 0.57 2.67 -6.34
CA LYS A 209 1.99 2.68 -5.97
C LYS A 209 2.59 4.05 -6.35
N GLY A 210 2.91 4.86 -5.34
CA GLY A 210 3.68 6.09 -5.49
C GLY A 210 5.21 5.85 -5.42
N LYS A 211 6.02 6.89 -5.54
CA LYS A 211 7.49 6.81 -5.38
C LYS A 211 7.83 6.14 -4.04
N GLY A 212 8.43 4.94 -4.08
CA GLY A 212 8.93 4.22 -2.90
C GLY A 212 7.88 3.74 -1.87
N ALA A 213 6.59 3.95 -2.10
CA ALA A 213 5.54 3.58 -1.14
C ALA A 213 5.04 2.14 -1.36
N SER A 214 4.71 1.44 -0.27
CA SER A 214 3.96 0.19 -0.33
C SER A 214 2.64 0.40 -1.08
N ALA A 215 2.24 -0.56 -1.91
CA ALA A 215 0.96 -0.52 -2.63
C ALA A 215 -0.23 -0.94 -1.75
N VAL A 216 0.01 -1.14 -0.45
CA VAL A 216 -0.99 -1.34 0.60
C VAL A 216 -0.72 -0.34 1.70
N LYS A 217 -1.78 0.23 2.26
CA LYS A 217 -1.71 1.15 3.41
C LYS A 217 -2.79 0.81 4.42
N ILE A 218 -2.50 1.10 5.69
CA ILE A 218 -3.46 1.06 6.78
C ILE A 218 -4.33 2.33 6.67
N ILE A 219 -5.64 2.14 6.56
CA ILE A 219 -6.63 3.20 6.41
C ILE A 219 -7.40 3.51 7.69
N ASP A 220 -7.46 2.54 8.61
CA ASP A 220 -8.10 2.69 9.90
C ASP A 220 -7.57 1.70 10.93
N SER A 221 -7.76 2.00 12.21
CA SER A 221 -7.41 1.15 13.34
C SER A 221 -8.47 1.26 14.44
N THR A 222 -9.01 0.13 14.86
CA THR A 222 -10.16 0.06 15.78
C THR A 222 -10.00 -1.03 16.83
N ASN A 223 -10.91 -1.06 17.81
CA ASN A 223 -10.99 -2.10 18.85
C ASN A 223 -9.71 -2.29 19.67
N TRP A 224 -9.06 -1.18 20.03
CA TRP A 224 -7.85 -1.20 20.87
C TRP A 224 -8.15 -1.72 22.27
N LEU A 225 -7.49 -2.82 22.63
CA LEU A 225 -7.48 -3.43 23.94
C LEU A 225 -6.03 -3.50 24.42
N VAL A 226 -5.76 -2.84 25.55
CA VAL A 226 -4.44 -2.86 26.19
C VAL A 226 -4.60 -3.34 27.63
N GLY A 227 -3.91 -4.42 27.96
CA GLY A 227 -3.86 -5.00 29.30
C GLY A 227 -2.44 -5.01 29.82
N TYR A 228 -2.27 -4.75 31.11
CA TYR A 228 -1.01 -4.87 31.83
C TYR A 228 -1.07 -6.13 32.71
N GLU A 229 -0.06 -7.00 32.63
CA GLU A 229 0.04 -8.21 33.46
C GLU A 229 0.67 -7.92 34.84
#